data_AF-A0A2P7AQ17-F1
#
_entry.id   AF-A0A2P7AQ17-F1
#
_cell.length_a   1.000
_cell.length_b   1.000
_cell.length_c   1.000
_cell.angle_alpha   90.00
_cell.angle_beta   90.00
_cell.angle_gamma   90.00
#
_symmetry.space_group_name_H-M   'P 1'
#
loop_
_entity.id
_entity.type
_entity.pdbx_description
1 polymer ?
#
loop_
_entity_poly.entity_id
_entity_poly.type
_entity_poly.pdbx_seq_one_letter_code
_entity_poly.pdbx_strand_id
1 'polypeptide(L)'
;MGFPTTALIVFEAYQRSTAMRFELGTIAEPMVPEQLNLRDLDPSGSVLFRLKLVSGDDNSGRIVGAADRLRPASDENEDGRKSLFPIDLRDLGPEVWKLDIGDAGPRLLLNYSIPGFIDRVRTDPLVQGLLLPAALRGVLTELARDAAIEDDDEVTWKADWLQFCREELRLAEEPSDLTTDEDRENWIADAVQRFCKTGEFVSRIRHSISEVA
;
A
#
# COMPACT_ATOMS: atom_id res chain seq x y z
N MET A 1 17.52 -13.83 -16.87
CA MET A 1 16.55 -14.63 -16.09
C MET A 1 16.46 -16.03 -16.71
N GLY A 2 16.45 -17.08 -15.90
CA GLY A 2 16.65 -18.48 -16.34
C GLY A 2 15.80 -19.48 -15.58
N PHE A 3 14.47 -19.30 -15.61
CA PHE A 3 13.54 -20.28 -15.03
C PHE A 3 13.27 -21.43 -16.02
N PRO A 4 12.97 -22.65 -15.55
CA PRO A 4 12.65 -23.79 -16.41
C PRO A 4 11.43 -23.51 -17.29
N THR A 5 11.51 -23.83 -18.58
CA THR A 5 10.41 -23.58 -19.53
C THR A 5 9.18 -24.44 -19.22
N THR A 6 9.38 -25.59 -18.57
CA THR A 6 8.32 -26.50 -18.09
C THR A 6 7.63 -26.03 -16.81
N ALA A 7 8.12 -24.96 -16.18
CA ALA A 7 7.53 -24.47 -14.93
C ALA A 7 6.10 -23.99 -15.14
N LEU A 8 5.18 -24.48 -14.31
CA LEU A 8 3.78 -24.09 -14.28
C LEU A 8 3.63 -22.69 -13.68
N ILE A 9 2.91 -21.82 -14.39
CA ILE A 9 2.57 -20.47 -13.94
C ILE A 9 1.29 -20.58 -13.11
N VAL A 10 1.41 -20.32 -11.81
CA VAL A 10 0.28 -20.31 -10.88
C VAL A 10 0.04 -18.87 -10.44
N PHE A 11 -1.18 -18.38 -10.67
CA PHE A 11 -1.63 -17.08 -10.22
C PHE A 11 -2.69 -17.25 -9.13
N GLU A 12 -2.46 -16.65 -7.97
CA GLU A 12 -3.39 -16.68 -6.85
C GLU A 12 -3.87 -15.27 -6.54
N ALA A 13 -5.18 -15.11 -6.44
CA ALA A 13 -5.83 -13.92 -5.90
C ALA A 13 -6.30 -14.23 -4.48
N TYR A 14 -5.90 -13.46 -3.49
CA TYR A 14 -6.18 -13.78 -2.10
C TYR A 14 -6.52 -12.56 -1.25
N GLN A 15 -7.27 -12.82 -0.19
CA GLN A 15 -7.66 -11.85 0.83
C GLN A 15 -7.82 -12.60 2.16
N ARG A 16 -6.96 -12.29 3.14
CA ARG A 16 -6.91 -12.98 4.44
C ARG A 16 -6.84 -14.52 4.25
N SER A 17 -7.85 -15.25 4.71
CA SER A 17 -7.93 -16.71 4.64
C SER A 17 -8.53 -17.25 3.34
N THR A 18 -8.99 -16.39 2.44
CA THR A 18 -9.65 -16.81 1.20
C THR A 18 -8.73 -16.59 0.02
N ALA A 19 -8.61 -17.59 -0.86
CA ALA A 19 -7.77 -17.52 -2.05
C ALA A 19 -8.41 -18.25 -3.23
N MET A 20 -8.25 -17.69 -4.43
CA MET A 20 -8.57 -18.31 -5.70
C MET A 20 -7.29 -18.56 -6.47
N ARG A 21 -7.11 -19.78 -6.97
CA ARG A 21 -5.93 -20.20 -7.71
C ARG A 21 -6.27 -20.45 -9.17
N PHE A 22 -5.44 -19.94 -10.06
CA PHE A 22 -5.53 -20.09 -11.50
C PHE A 22 -4.21 -20.65 -12.02
N GLU A 23 -4.29 -21.70 -12.83
CA GLU A 23 -3.15 -22.26 -13.53
C GLU A 23 -3.14 -21.72 -14.95
N LEU A 24 -2.09 -20.98 -15.30
CA LEU A 24 -2.00 -20.16 -16.52
C LEU A 24 -1.05 -20.79 -17.55
N GLY A 25 -1.01 -22.12 -17.61
CA GLY A 25 -0.08 -22.86 -18.47
C GLY A 25 1.36 -22.82 -17.96
N THR A 26 2.32 -23.10 -18.84
CA THR A 26 3.75 -23.15 -18.49
C THR A 26 4.48 -21.91 -19.02
N ILE A 27 5.74 -21.72 -18.64
CA ILE A 27 6.58 -20.65 -19.24
C ILE A 27 6.71 -20.85 -20.76
N ALA A 28 6.83 -22.09 -21.24
CA ALA A 28 6.88 -22.41 -22.66
C ALA A 28 5.56 -22.11 -23.38
N GLU A 29 4.44 -22.40 -22.72
CA GLU A 29 3.09 -22.28 -23.27
C GLU A 29 2.16 -21.56 -22.26
N PRO A 30 2.27 -20.23 -22.14
CA PRO A 30 1.38 -19.46 -21.26
C PRO A 30 -0.05 -19.46 -21.80
N MET A 31 -0.99 -19.83 -20.95
CA MET A 31 -2.43 -19.85 -21.22
C MET A 31 -3.12 -18.85 -20.31
N VAL A 32 -2.85 -17.56 -20.51
CA VAL A 32 -3.48 -16.46 -19.75
C VAL A 32 -4.82 -16.10 -20.38
N PRO A 33 -5.96 -16.30 -19.71
CA PRO A 33 -7.26 -15.88 -20.23
C PRO A 33 -7.37 -14.36 -20.31
N GLU A 34 -8.13 -13.84 -21.27
CA GLU A 34 -8.40 -12.39 -21.36
C GLU A 34 -9.09 -11.83 -20.10
N GLN A 35 -9.89 -12.65 -19.42
CA GLN A 35 -10.58 -12.26 -18.20
C GLN A 35 -10.59 -13.40 -17.17
N LEU A 36 -10.11 -13.09 -15.97
CA LEU A 36 -10.21 -13.93 -14.78
C LEU A 36 -11.28 -13.38 -13.85
N ASN A 37 -12.26 -14.19 -13.48
CA ASN A 37 -13.37 -13.77 -12.62
C ASN A 37 -13.13 -14.18 -11.17
N LEU A 38 -13.03 -13.20 -10.28
CA LEU A 38 -12.82 -13.39 -8.85
C LEU A 38 -14.15 -13.59 -8.11
N ARG A 39 -14.75 -14.78 -8.26
CA ARG A 39 -16.11 -15.07 -7.75
C ARG A 39 -16.16 -15.45 -6.28
N ASP A 40 -15.09 -16.04 -5.76
CA ASP A 40 -15.04 -16.63 -4.43
C ASP A 40 -14.22 -15.78 -3.45
N LEU A 41 -13.98 -14.50 -3.79
CA LEU A 41 -13.34 -13.52 -2.91
C LEU A 41 -14.38 -12.56 -2.36
N ASP A 42 -14.16 -12.11 -1.13
CA ASP A 42 -15.01 -11.13 -0.48
C ASP A 42 -14.80 -9.74 -1.13
N PRO A 43 -15.83 -9.11 -1.73
CA PRO A 43 -15.68 -7.80 -2.35
C PRO A 43 -15.36 -6.68 -1.33
N SER A 44 -15.50 -6.96 -0.02
CA SER A 44 -15.35 -5.98 1.06
C SER A 44 -13.90 -5.64 1.42
N GLY A 45 -12.89 -6.30 0.85
CA GLY A 45 -11.47 -6.01 1.12
C GLY A 45 -10.62 -5.86 -0.13
N SER A 46 -9.36 -5.49 0.08
CA SER A 46 -8.41 -5.30 -1.01
C SER A 46 -7.75 -6.65 -1.34
N VAL A 47 -7.94 -7.10 -2.58
CA VAL A 47 -7.36 -8.35 -3.06
C VAL A 47 -5.87 -8.16 -3.34
N LEU A 48 -5.07 -9.09 -2.84
CA LEU A 48 -3.66 -9.23 -3.20
C LEU A 48 -3.51 -10.36 -4.22
N PHE A 49 -2.42 -10.29 -4.98
CA PHE A 49 -2.08 -11.32 -5.94
C PHE A 49 -0.71 -11.91 -5.65
N ARG A 50 -0.53 -13.18 -5.98
CA ARG A 50 0.77 -13.87 -5.94
C ARG A 50 0.95 -14.64 -7.23
N LEU A 51 2.12 -14.53 -7.83
CA LEU A 51 2.55 -15.34 -8.94
C LEU A 51 3.59 -16.34 -8.44
N LYS A 52 3.40 -17.64 -8.74
CA LYS A 52 4.36 -18.70 -8.45
C LYS A 52 4.74 -19.39 -9.75
N LEU A 53 6.01 -19.74 -9.88
CA LEU A 53 6.51 -20.68 -10.87
C LEU A 53 6.76 -22.00 -10.14
N VAL A 54 6.06 -23.05 -10.54
CA VAL A 54 6.15 -24.37 -9.92
C VAL A 54 6.88 -25.32 -10.87
N SER A 55 7.89 -26.04 -10.37
CA SER A 55 8.68 -27.01 -11.14
C SER A 55 7.77 -28.05 -11.82
N GLY A 56 7.95 -28.23 -13.13
CA GLY A 56 7.27 -29.26 -13.91
C GLY A 56 7.99 -30.61 -13.92
N ASP A 57 9.26 -30.65 -13.50
CA ASP A 57 10.17 -31.77 -13.80
C ASP A 57 10.09 -32.93 -12.78
N ASP A 58 9.52 -32.70 -11.60
CA ASP A 58 9.58 -33.65 -10.48
C ASP A 58 8.25 -33.90 -9.75
N ASN A 59 7.14 -33.34 -10.24
CA ASN A 59 5.80 -33.42 -9.62
C ASN A 59 5.79 -33.09 -8.10
N SER A 60 6.83 -32.40 -7.64
CA SER A 60 7.12 -32.16 -6.22
C SER A 60 6.31 -31.00 -5.64
N GLY A 61 5.66 -30.21 -6.50
CA GLY A 61 5.05 -28.94 -6.12
C GLY A 61 6.06 -27.87 -5.73
N ARG A 62 7.36 -28.07 -6.00
CA ARG A 62 8.43 -27.12 -5.64
C ARG A 62 8.25 -25.79 -6.37
N ILE A 63 8.25 -24.71 -5.60
CA ILE A 63 8.26 -23.34 -6.12
C ILE A 63 9.70 -22.99 -6.53
N VAL A 64 9.89 -22.63 -7.80
CA VAL A 64 11.20 -22.24 -8.38
C VAL A 64 11.31 -20.71 -8.58
N GLY A 65 10.21 -20.00 -8.39
CA GLY A 65 10.17 -18.54 -8.35
C GLY A 65 8.82 -18.06 -7.81
N ALA A 66 8.82 -16.93 -7.11
CA ALA A 66 7.60 -16.33 -6.60
C ALA A 66 7.68 -14.80 -6.64
N ALA A 67 6.55 -14.17 -6.88
CA ALA A 67 6.33 -12.76 -6.64
C ALA A 67 5.04 -12.65 -5.81
N ASP A 68 5.13 -12.05 -4.63
CA ASP A 68 4.04 -12.02 -3.66
C ASP A 68 3.56 -10.59 -3.37
N ARG A 69 2.37 -10.49 -2.76
CA ARG A 69 1.71 -9.24 -2.37
C ARG A 69 1.58 -8.25 -3.53
N LEU A 70 1.41 -8.78 -4.75
CA LEU A 70 1.21 -8.01 -5.97
C LEU A 70 -0.12 -7.25 -5.89
N ARG A 71 -0.10 -6.00 -6.36
CA ARG A 71 -1.27 -5.12 -6.39
C ARG A 71 -1.70 -4.88 -7.82
N PRO A 72 -3.01 -4.79 -8.10
CA PRO A 72 -3.46 -4.33 -9.40
C PRO A 72 -2.96 -2.91 -9.62
N ALA A 73 -2.57 -2.60 -10.86
CA ALA A 73 -2.27 -1.22 -11.25
C ALA A 73 -3.57 -0.41 -11.11
N SER A 74 -3.52 0.71 -10.40
CA SER A 74 -4.62 1.67 -10.36
C SER A 74 -4.58 2.53 -11.62
N ASP A 75 -5.74 2.80 -12.22
CA ASP A 75 -5.89 3.72 -13.37
C ASP A 75 -5.36 5.14 -13.11
N GLU A 76 -5.12 5.50 -11.84
CA GLU A 76 -4.67 6.82 -11.41
C GLU A 76 -3.19 7.13 -11.68
N ASN A 77 -2.42 6.20 -12.26
CA ASN A 77 -1.00 6.39 -12.51
C ASN A 77 -0.68 6.34 -14.00
N GLU A 78 -1.09 7.36 -14.76
CA GLU A 78 -0.65 7.56 -16.16
C GLU A 78 0.89 7.65 -16.28
N ASP A 79 1.59 8.00 -15.19
CA ASP A 79 3.06 8.08 -15.12
C ASP A 79 3.74 6.85 -14.49
N GLY A 80 3.00 5.78 -14.19
CA GLY A 80 3.56 4.56 -13.57
C GLY A 80 4.08 4.73 -12.13
N ARG A 81 3.87 5.89 -11.48
CA ARG A 81 4.24 6.13 -10.08
C ARG A 81 3.22 5.48 -9.14
N LYS A 82 3.60 4.39 -8.47
CA LYS A 82 2.78 3.72 -7.45
C LYS A 82 2.48 4.69 -6.29
N SER A 83 1.20 4.95 -6.02
CA SER A 83 0.80 5.72 -4.82
C SER A 83 1.20 4.97 -3.55
N LEU A 84 2.00 5.61 -2.70
CA LEU A 84 2.45 5.05 -1.43
C LEU A 84 1.30 4.88 -0.43
N PHE A 85 0.25 5.68 -0.58
CA PHE A 85 -0.88 5.71 0.34
C PHE A 85 -2.22 5.73 -0.44
N PRO A 86 -2.69 4.56 -0.89
CA PRO A 86 -3.91 4.45 -1.67
C PRO A 86 -5.15 4.80 -0.85
N ILE A 87 -6.17 5.31 -1.53
CA ILE A 87 -7.46 5.69 -0.95
C ILE A 87 -8.53 4.72 -1.45
N ASP A 88 -9.22 4.06 -0.52
CA ASP A 88 -10.33 3.15 -0.83
C ASP A 88 -11.64 3.70 -0.24
N LEU A 89 -12.75 3.52 -0.97
CA LEU A 89 -14.09 3.87 -0.50
C LEU A 89 -14.77 2.65 0.14
N ARG A 90 -15.26 2.79 1.37
CA ARG A 90 -15.90 1.71 2.14
C ARG A 90 -17.10 2.20 2.94
N ASP A 91 -17.95 1.26 3.35
CA ASP A 91 -18.96 1.54 4.38
C ASP A 91 -18.24 1.48 5.72
N LEU A 92 -18.12 2.64 6.38
CA LEU A 92 -17.49 2.75 7.70
C LEU A 92 -18.53 2.99 8.80
N GLY A 93 -19.83 2.83 8.50
CA GLY A 93 -20.90 3.16 9.41
C GLY A 93 -20.84 4.63 9.84
N PRO A 94 -20.70 4.95 11.15
CA PRO A 94 -20.61 6.33 11.62
C PRO A 94 -19.22 6.97 11.48
N GLU A 95 -18.16 6.19 11.20
CA GLU A 95 -16.80 6.74 11.04
C GLU A 95 -16.66 7.46 9.69
N VAL A 96 -16.03 8.64 9.68
CA VAL A 96 -15.85 9.43 8.46
C VAL A 96 -14.72 8.87 7.60
N TRP A 97 -13.61 8.50 8.24
CA TRP A 97 -12.44 7.92 7.61
C TRP A 97 -11.73 7.03 8.62
N LYS A 98 -10.89 6.11 8.13
CA LYS A 98 -10.08 5.22 8.94
C LYS A 98 -8.74 4.95 8.27
N LEU A 99 -7.68 4.87 9.07
CA LEU A 99 -6.41 4.27 8.63
C LEU A 99 -6.51 2.75 8.81
N ASP A 100 -6.37 2.01 7.72
CA ASP A 100 -6.31 0.54 7.74
C ASP A 100 -4.89 0.10 7.39
N ILE A 101 -4.24 -0.62 8.30
CA ILE A 101 -2.90 -1.19 8.09
C ILE A 101 -3.04 -2.71 8.16
N GLY A 102 -3.15 -3.34 6.99
CA GLY A 102 -3.13 -4.79 6.86
C GLY A 102 -1.81 -5.29 6.27
N ASP A 103 -1.74 -6.60 5.99
CA ASP A 103 -0.55 -7.25 5.42
C ASP A 103 -0.11 -6.65 4.09
N ALA A 104 -1.07 -6.14 3.32
CA ALA A 104 -0.80 -5.43 2.07
C ALA A 104 0.00 -4.14 2.30
N GLY A 105 -0.22 -3.47 3.43
CA GLY A 105 0.26 -2.13 3.75
C GLY A 105 -0.86 -1.13 4.02
N PRO A 106 -0.50 0.11 4.39
CA PRO A 106 -1.44 1.12 4.85
C PRO A 106 -2.34 1.62 3.73
N ARG A 107 -3.59 1.90 4.08
CA ARG A 107 -4.63 2.45 3.20
C ARG A 107 -5.45 3.48 3.94
N LEU A 108 -5.85 4.53 3.23
CA LEU A 108 -6.84 5.47 3.73
C LEU A 108 -8.23 5.02 3.30
N LEU A 109 -9.06 4.62 4.26
CA LEU A 109 -10.46 4.31 4.00
C LEU A 109 -11.28 5.57 4.20
N LEU A 110 -12.08 5.94 3.19
CA LEU A 110 -13.07 7.02 3.30
C LEU A 110 -14.47 6.41 3.25
N ASN A 111 -15.38 6.97 4.06
CA ASN A 111 -16.76 6.51 4.08
C ASN A 111 -17.49 6.95 2.81
N TYR A 112 -17.94 6.00 1.99
CA TYR A 112 -18.64 6.32 0.74
C TYR A 112 -20.02 6.97 0.98
N SER A 113 -20.58 6.84 2.19
CA SER A 113 -21.89 7.43 2.52
C SER A 113 -21.86 8.96 2.57
N ILE A 114 -20.68 9.58 2.51
CA ILE A 114 -20.49 11.04 2.50
C ILE A 114 -20.26 11.49 1.05
N PRO A 115 -21.26 12.10 0.39
CA PRO A 115 -21.13 12.48 -1.02
C PRO A 115 -20.03 13.51 -1.25
N GLY A 116 -19.21 13.30 -2.29
CA GLY A 116 -18.12 14.21 -2.68
C GLY A 116 -16.92 14.24 -1.72
N PHE A 117 -16.86 13.35 -0.72
CA PHE A 117 -15.78 13.41 0.27
C PHE A 117 -14.40 13.13 -0.34
N ILE A 118 -14.30 12.17 -1.26
CA ILE A 118 -13.04 11.88 -1.96
C ILE A 118 -12.53 13.08 -2.77
N ASP A 119 -13.43 13.81 -3.45
CA ASP A 119 -13.07 15.00 -4.20
C ASP A 119 -12.55 16.10 -3.27
N ARG A 120 -13.16 16.26 -2.09
CA ARG A 120 -12.66 17.18 -1.07
C ARG A 120 -11.30 16.75 -0.54
N VAL A 121 -11.06 15.47 -0.26
CA VAL A 121 -9.72 14.99 0.12
C VAL A 121 -8.68 15.28 -0.97
N ARG A 122 -9.07 15.28 -2.25
CA ARG A 122 -8.16 15.57 -3.37
C ARG A 122 -7.93 17.07 -3.63
N THR A 123 -8.88 17.93 -3.29
CA THR A 123 -8.88 19.33 -3.75
C THR A 123 -8.90 20.36 -2.63
N ASP A 124 -9.50 20.06 -1.47
CA ASP A 124 -9.67 20.99 -0.36
C ASP A 124 -8.41 20.99 0.54
N PRO A 125 -7.64 22.10 0.59
CA PRO A 125 -6.40 22.15 1.37
C PRO A 125 -6.62 21.95 2.87
N LEU A 126 -7.78 22.35 3.41
CA LEU A 126 -8.08 22.17 4.83
C LEU A 126 -8.34 20.71 5.14
N VAL A 127 -9.11 20.02 4.30
CA VAL A 127 -9.34 18.58 4.45
C VAL A 127 -8.01 17.82 4.33
N GLN A 128 -7.17 18.17 3.36
CA GLN A 128 -5.84 17.57 3.21
C GLN A 128 -4.95 17.79 4.44
N GLY A 129 -4.88 19.03 4.93
CA GLY A 129 -4.04 19.39 6.08
C GLY A 129 -4.50 18.78 7.41
N LEU A 130 -5.78 18.44 7.54
CA LEU A 130 -6.29 17.72 8.71
C LEU A 130 -6.07 16.21 8.60
N LEU A 131 -6.28 15.66 7.41
CA LEU A 131 -6.34 14.21 7.22
C LEU A 131 -4.96 13.60 6.93
N LEU A 132 -4.21 14.13 5.96
CA LEU A 132 -2.98 13.48 5.48
C LEU A 132 -1.88 13.44 6.55
N PRO A 133 -1.62 14.52 7.32
CA PRO A 133 -0.64 14.48 8.42
C PRO A 133 -1.04 13.50 9.53
N ALA A 134 -2.34 13.38 9.83
CA ALA A 134 -2.85 12.45 10.84
C ALA A 134 -2.68 10.99 10.37
N ALA A 135 -3.01 10.71 9.12
CA ALA A 135 -2.83 9.40 8.53
C ALA A 135 -1.34 9.00 8.44
N LEU A 136 -0.47 9.90 7.97
CA LEU A 136 0.98 9.72 7.97
C LEU A 136 1.48 9.36 9.38
N ARG A 137 1.08 10.12 10.40
CA ARG A 137 1.44 9.84 11.80
C ARG A 137 1.08 8.42 12.20
N GLY A 138 -0.14 7.97 11.86
CA GLY A 138 -0.59 6.62 12.16
C GLY A 138 0.27 5.55 11.50
N VAL A 139 0.61 5.72 10.22
CA VAL A 139 1.48 4.78 9.49
C VAL A 139 2.87 4.72 10.12
N LEU A 140 3.46 5.88 10.39
CA LEU A 140 4.80 5.97 10.98
C LEU A 140 4.84 5.43 12.42
N THR A 141 3.74 5.52 13.16
CA THR A 141 3.60 4.91 14.48
C THR A 141 3.67 3.39 14.39
N GLU A 142 2.99 2.78 13.40
CA GLU A 142 3.07 1.33 13.19
C GLU A 142 4.45 0.90 12.73
N LEU A 143 5.02 1.64 11.76
CA LEU A 143 6.35 1.39 11.24
C LEU A 143 7.43 1.47 12.33
N ALA A 144 7.31 2.45 13.23
CA ALA A 144 8.22 2.60 14.35
C ALA A 144 8.00 1.54 15.44
N ARG A 145 6.80 0.99 15.60
CA ARG A 145 6.55 -0.09 16.57
C ARG A 145 7.20 -1.41 16.14
N ASP A 146 7.11 -1.71 14.85
CA ASP A 146 7.62 -2.95 14.25
C ASP A 146 8.55 -2.62 13.08
N ALA A 147 9.72 -2.07 13.42
CA ALA A 147 10.71 -1.59 12.46
C ALA A 147 11.56 -2.71 11.83
N ALA A 148 11.42 -3.96 12.29
CA ALA A 148 12.13 -5.08 11.71
C ALA A 148 11.55 -5.41 10.32
N ILE A 149 12.42 -5.44 9.33
CA ILE A 149 12.16 -6.08 8.03
C ILE A 149 12.84 -7.45 8.11
N GLU A 150 12.06 -8.53 8.02
CA GLU A 150 12.64 -9.88 7.96
C GLU A 150 13.36 -10.05 6.60
N ASP A 151 14.57 -10.61 6.62
CA ASP A 151 15.48 -10.71 5.44
C ASP A 151 14.88 -11.46 4.23
N ASP A 152 13.81 -12.24 4.41
CA ASP A 152 13.15 -13.02 3.34
C ASP A 152 11.99 -12.24 2.67
N ASP A 153 11.71 -11.02 3.12
CA ASP A 153 10.53 -10.22 2.77
C ASP A 153 10.93 -8.86 2.15
N GLU A 154 11.85 -8.89 1.17
CA GLU A 154 12.37 -7.71 0.43
C GLU A 154 11.27 -6.86 -0.26
N VAL A 155 10.03 -7.36 -0.37
CA VAL A 155 8.88 -6.68 -0.97
C VAL A 155 7.79 -6.44 0.07
N THR A 156 8.12 -5.72 1.15
CA THR A 156 7.14 -5.26 2.15
C THR A 156 6.78 -3.80 1.94
N TRP A 157 5.55 -3.43 2.27
CA TRP A 157 5.14 -2.03 2.28
C TRP A 157 6.01 -1.16 3.19
N LYS A 158 6.58 -1.75 4.26
CA LYS A 158 7.49 -1.07 5.19
C LYS A 158 8.71 -0.50 4.45
N ALA A 159 9.31 -1.27 3.54
CA ALA A 159 10.44 -0.81 2.74
C ALA A 159 10.11 0.42 1.88
N ASP A 160 8.96 0.40 1.19
CA ASP A 160 8.46 1.54 0.39
C ASP A 160 8.32 2.81 1.27
N TRP A 161 7.82 2.66 2.50
CA TRP A 161 7.61 3.77 3.43
C TRP A 161 8.90 4.28 4.09
N LEU A 162 9.85 3.40 4.40
CA LEU A 162 11.19 3.78 4.89
C LEU A 162 11.96 4.53 3.78
N GLN A 163 11.88 4.05 2.54
CA GLN A 163 12.45 4.75 1.39
C GLN A 163 11.86 6.16 1.26
N PHE A 164 10.54 6.31 1.35
CA PHE A 164 9.88 7.62 1.36
C PHE A 164 10.40 8.53 2.48
N CYS A 165 10.53 8.01 3.70
CA CYS A 165 11.05 8.77 4.85
C CYS A 165 12.49 9.27 4.60
N ARG A 166 13.33 8.42 4.01
CA ARG A 166 14.73 8.72 3.71
C ARG A 166 14.87 9.69 2.54
N GLU A 167 14.15 9.46 1.44
CA GLU A 167 14.34 10.17 0.17
C GLU A 167 13.53 11.46 0.09
N GLU A 168 12.27 11.44 0.51
CA GLU A 168 11.36 12.59 0.39
C GLU A 168 11.39 13.46 1.66
N LEU A 169 11.42 12.85 2.85
CA LEU A 169 11.45 13.60 4.12
C LEU A 169 12.86 13.87 4.64
N ARG A 170 13.89 13.22 4.06
CA ARG A 170 15.31 13.41 4.45
C ARG A 170 15.54 13.19 5.95
N LEU A 171 14.90 12.16 6.52
CA LEU A 171 15.17 11.73 7.88
C LEU A 171 16.54 11.04 7.95
N ALA A 172 17.29 11.33 9.00
CA ALA A 172 18.67 10.87 9.14
C ALA A 172 18.76 9.47 9.77
N GLU A 173 17.83 9.16 10.67
CA GLU A 173 17.79 7.90 11.42
C GLU A 173 16.64 7.02 10.90
N GLU A 174 16.87 5.71 10.93
CA GLU A 174 15.83 4.72 10.65
C GLU A 174 15.13 4.32 11.96
N PRO A 175 13.83 3.98 11.94
CA PRO A 175 13.11 3.56 13.14
C PRO A 175 13.69 2.33 13.85
N SER A 176 14.45 1.49 13.13
CA SER A 176 15.16 0.33 13.68
C SER A 176 16.29 0.71 14.63
N ASP A 177 16.87 1.89 14.45
CA ASP A 177 18.00 2.37 15.26
C ASP A 177 17.52 3.04 16.56
N LEU A 178 16.22 3.34 16.66
CA LEU A 178 15.60 3.98 17.81
C LEU A 178 15.38 2.96 18.93
N THR A 179 15.83 3.29 20.14
CA THR A 179 15.82 2.37 21.28
C THR A 179 14.79 2.73 22.36
N THR A 180 14.27 3.96 22.33
CA THR A 180 13.27 4.44 23.29
C THR A 180 11.99 4.89 22.60
N ASP A 181 10.87 4.84 23.33
CA ASP A 181 9.59 5.32 22.81
C ASP A 181 9.61 6.84 22.56
N GLU A 182 10.34 7.60 23.38
CA GLU A 182 10.52 9.04 23.19
C GLU A 182 11.25 9.37 21.88
N ASP A 183 12.31 8.61 21.55
CA ASP A 183 13.01 8.79 20.26
C ASP A 183 12.09 8.46 19.07
N ARG A 184 11.28 7.41 19.18
CA ARG A 184 10.27 7.05 18.17
C ARG A 184 9.24 8.17 17.99
N GLU A 185 8.70 8.71 19.08
CA GLU A 185 7.74 9.81 19.04
C GLU A 185 8.34 11.07 18.41
N ASN A 186 9.58 11.41 18.77
CA ASN A 186 10.31 12.54 18.20
C ASN A 186 10.59 12.36 16.71
N TRP A 187 10.98 11.16 16.29
CA TRP A 187 11.18 10.82 14.88
C TRP A 187 9.88 10.97 14.07
N ILE A 188 8.75 10.45 14.58
CA ILE A 188 7.43 10.60 13.96
C ILE A 188 7.04 12.09 13.89
N ALA A 189 7.31 12.86 14.95
CA ALA A 189 6.99 14.28 14.97
C ALA A 189 7.80 15.08 13.92
N ASP A 190 9.10 14.83 13.79
CA ASP A 190 9.95 15.46 12.77
C ASP A 190 9.46 15.10 11.35
N ALA A 191 9.20 13.81 11.10
CA ALA A 191 8.66 13.33 9.82
C ALA A 191 7.37 14.07 9.42
N VAL A 192 6.42 14.19 10.35
CA VAL A 192 5.15 14.88 10.10
C VAL A 192 5.35 16.38 9.88
N GLN A 193 6.24 17.03 10.63
CA GLN A 193 6.56 18.46 10.43
C GLN A 193 7.15 18.71 9.03
N ARG A 194 8.08 17.86 8.59
CA ARG A 194 8.69 17.95 7.27
C ARG A 194 7.68 17.70 6.16
N PHE A 195 6.85 16.68 6.30
CA PHE A 195 5.76 16.42 5.37
C PHE A 195 4.82 17.63 5.26
N CYS A 196 4.43 18.23 6.39
CA CYS A 196 3.57 19.39 6.39
C CYS A 196 4.20 20.62 5.73
N LYS A 197 5.53 20.77 5.90
CA LYS A 197 6.31 21.84 5.27
C LYS A 197 6.41 21.63 3.76
N THR A 198 6.74 20.42 3.31
CA THR A 198 6.82 20.07 1.88
C THR A 198 5.47 20.23 1.18
N GLY A 199 4.37 19.86 1.85
CA GLY A 199 3.01 20.05 1.34
C GLY A 199 2.45 21.46 1.47
N GLU A 200 3.19 22.38 2.10
CA GLU A 200 2.82 23.78 2.36
C GLU A 200 1.39 23.98 2.93
N PHE A 201 0.90 23.03 3.74
CA PHE A 201 -0.54 22.97 4.09
C PHE A 201 -1.07 24.27 4.68
N VAL A 202 -0.35 24.88 5.63
CA VAL A 202 -0.79 26.13 6.27
C VAL A 202 -0.90 27.27 5.26
N SER A 203 0.06 27.40 4.34
CA SER A 203 0.04 28.44 3.31
C SER A 203 -1.11 28.23 2.33
N ARG A 204 -1.31 26.99 1.86
CA ARG A 204 -2.41 26.62 0.95
C ARG A 204 -3.79 26.83 1.59
N ILE A 205 -3.93 26.48 2.86
CA ILE A 205 -5.18 26.71 3.63
C ILE A 205 -5.47 28.21 3.76
N ARG A 206 -4.47 29.01 4.15
CA ARG A 206 -4.64 30.48 4.27
C ARG A 206 -5.04 31.12 2.95
N HIS A 207 -4.42 30.68 1.85
CA HIS A 207 -4.75 31.18 0.52
C HIS A 207 -6.19 30.84 0.14
N SER A 208 -6.58 29.57 0.29
CA SER A 208 -7.94 29.11 -0.03
C SER A 208 -9.03 29.83 0.79
N ILE A 209 -8.78 30.11 2.07
CA ILE A 209 -9.73 30.87 2.91
C ILE A 209 -9.86 32.33 2.43
N SER A 210 -8.76 32.93 1.96
CA SER A 210 -8.74 34.34 1.53
C SER A 210 -9.42 34.57 0.18
N GLU A 211 -9.52 33.55 -0.67
CA GLU A 211 -10.23 33.64 -1.96
C GLU A 211 -11.76 33.53 -1.83
N VAL A 212 -12.24 33.00 -0.70
CA VAL A 212 -13.67 32.78 -0.43
C VAL A 212 -14.30 33.93 0.37
N ALA A 213 -13.48 34.78 1.00
CA ALA A 213 -13.89 35.93 1.81
C ALA A 213 -14.03 37.21 0.99
#